data_AF-A0A0C9VLN8-F1
#
_entry.id   AF-A0A0C9VLN8-F1
#
_cell.length_a   1.000
_cell.length_b   1.000
_cell.length_c   1.000
_cell.angle_alpha   90.00
_cell.angle_beta   90.00
_cell.angle_gamma   90.00
#
_symmetry.space_group_name_H-M   'P 1'
#
loop_
_entity.id
_entity.type
_entity.pdbx_description
1 polymer ?
#
loop_
_entity_poly.entity_id
_entity_poly.type
_entity_poly.pdbx_seq_one_letter_code
_entity_poly.pdbx_strand_id
1 'polypeptide(L)'
;MADGGAAEIDYQFKSMPKHPGLRHFQKGVSTISQWTSREIKQMERVFASLIHGAVPKDVSAVVRTVIDFIYYTSYSSHSSEMLRRLDDALKTFHKFKSVFIKYGVWEHFRIPKIHMMEHYVMLIHLKGAADGFSTEQSEHLHIDCAKQGYRASNRKEYTEQMVRYLTWHEAIHSINSFLLWTQAIDEDCSDSDEGNEMDEEEQTSTGPEETKLPFSNISVQHLIEAHRATDIIPALSKYLAQNVPQCCVTPTEHDQYNVYKQITADIPWVQDLTDDTYRDIIQATPSTKPKGKRKAEPAHFDCVLVHVSSEAESVGLKG
;
A
#
# COMPACT_ATOMS: atom_id res chain seq x y z
N MET A 1 2.83 47.30 -27.88
CA MET A 1 3.62 46.11 -27.52
C MET A 1 3.65 46.06 -26.02
N ALA A 2 2.99 45.08 -25.40
CA ALA A 2 3.11 44.87 -23.97
C ALA A 2 4.58 44.54 -23.69
N ASP A 3 5.22 45.37 -22.88
CA ASP A 3 6.57 45.13 -22.40
C ASP A 3 6.45 43.93 -21.45
N GLY A 4 6.77 42.71 -21.92
CA GLY A 4 6.58 41.44 -21.22
C GLY A 4 7.46 41.26 -19.97
N GLY A 5 7.72 42.33 -19.25
CA GLY A 5 8.48 42.39 -18.01
C GLY A 5 7.66 41.97 -16.78
N ALA A 6 8.32 42.01 -15.62
CA ALA A 6 7.77 41.54 -14.35
C ALA A 6 6.43 42.21 -13.97
N ALA A 7 6.24 43.49 -14.32
CA ALA A 7 5.01 44.23 -14.05
C ALA A 7 3.81 43.70 -14.84
N GLU A 8 4.00 43.31 -16.10
CA GLU A 8 2.95 42.74 -16.95
C GLU A 8 2.53 41.36 -16.44
N ILE A 9 3.51 40.51 -16.10
CA ILE A 9 3.24 39.18 -15.52
C ILE A 9 2.50 39.31 -14.18
N ASP A 10 2.95 40.20 -13.29
CA ASP A 10 2.26 40.47 -12.03
C ASP A 10 0.85 41.01 -12.26
N TYR A 11 0.64 41.86 -13.26
CA TYR A 11 -0.68 42.36 -13.63
C TYR A 11 -1.61 41.23 -14.07
N GLN A 12 -1.13 40.28 -14.88
CA GLN A 12 -1.91 39.11 -15.31
C GLN A 12 -2.29 38.23 -14.11
N PHE A 13 -1.35 37.95 -13.21
CA PHE A 13 -1.62 37.17 -11.99
C PHE A 13 -2.63 37.86 -11.06
N LYS A 14 -2.58 39.20 -10.96
CA LYS A 14 -3.54 40.00 -10.18
C LYS A 14 -4.93 40.05 -10.81
N SER A 15 -4.99 40.07 -12.14
CA SER A 15 -6.24 40.19 -12.91
C SER A 15 -7.00 38.86 -13.03
N MET A 16 -6.35 37.73 -12.71
CA MET A 16 -6.96 36.41 -12.77
C MET A 16 -8.19 36.32 -11.84
N PRO A 17 -9.36 35.87 -12.32
CA PRO A 17 -10.54 35.73 -11.48
C PRO A 17 -10.32 34.68 -10.38
N LYS A 18 -10.99 34.87 -9.24
CA LYS A 18 -10.96 33.90 -8.14
C LYS A 18 -11.68 32.63 -8.56
N HIS A 19 -11.02 31.48 -8.42
CA HIS A 19 -11.60 30.17 -8.70
C HIS A 19 -11.42 29.24 -7.49
N PRO A 20 -12.44 28.46 -7.09
CA PRO A 20 -12.29 27.43 -6.07
C PRO A 20 -11.16 26.44 -6.42
N GLY A 21 -10.22 26.20 -5.51
CA GLY A 21 -9.12 25.25 -5.73
C GLY A 21 -7.89 25.79 -6.49
N LEU A 22 -7.90 27.07 -6.90
CA LEU A 22 -6.71 27.78 -7.40
C LEU A 22 -6.30 28.90 -6.44
N ARG A 23 -4.99 29.03 -6.20
CA ARG A 23 -4.46 30.14 -5.42
C ARG A 23 -4.50 31.43 -6.23
N HIS A 24 -5.07 32.48 -5.65
CA HIS A 24 -5.08 33.81 -6.24
C HIS A 24 -3.91 34.66 -5.71
N PHE A 25 -3.05 35.13 -6.62
CA PHE A 25 -1.83 35.88 -6.30
C PHE A 25 -2.09 37.39 -6.27
N GLN A 26 -2.73 37.88 -5.20
CA GLN A 26 -3.15 39.29 -5.07
C GLN A 26 -2.02 40.32 -5.21
N LYS A 27 -0.79 39.96 -4.83
CA LYS A 27 0.39 40.83 -4.92
C LYS A 27 1.25 40.54 -6.15
N GLY A 28 0.79 39.68 -7.06
CA GLY A 28 1.62 39.12 -8.13
C GLY A 28 2.53 38.01 -7.63
N VAL A 29 3.46 37.58 -8.48
CA VAL A 29 4.44 36.52 -8.19
C VAL A 29 5.84 37.06 -7.93
N SER A 30 6.13 38.28 -8.39
CA SER A 30 7.46 38.90 -8.25
C SER A 30 7.81 39.26 -6.80
N THR A 31 6.82 39.34 -5.90
CA THR A 31 7.04 39.59 -4.46
C THR A 31 7.46 38.34 -3.68
N ILE A 32 7.38 37.15 -4.28
CA ILE A 32 7.71 35.88 -3.61
C ILE A 32 9.21 35.61 -3.77
N SER A 33 9.98 35.83 -2.70
CA SER A 33 11.41 35.54 -2.67
C SER A 33 11.71 34.07 -2.35
N GLN A 34 10.87 33.42 -1.56
CA GLN A 34 10.98 32.01 -1.20
C GLN A 34 9.69 31.30 -1.57
N TRP A 35 9.80 30.35 -2.49
CA TRP A 35 8.68 29.58 -2.99
C TRP A 35 8.51 28.29 -2.18
N THR A 36 7.30 28.06 -1.67
CA THR A 36 6.93 26.74 -1.14
C THR A 36 6.52 25.79 -2.27
N SER A 37 6.69 24.48 -2.09
CA SER A 37 6.27 23.48 -3.09
C SER A 37 4.80 23.61 -3.46
N ARG A 38 3.95 23.97 -2.50
CA ARG A 38 2.51 24.19 -2.73
C ARG A 38 2.25 25.44 -3.56
N GLU A 39 3.03 26.51 -3.40
CA GLU A 39 2.94 27.72 -4.23
C GLU A 39 3.37 27.47 -5.66
N ILE A 40 4.47 26.74 -5.85
CA ILE A 40 4.99 26.38 -7.17
C ILE A 40 3.92 25.59 -7.94
N LYS A 41 3.37 24.51 -7.35
CA LYS A 41 2.31 23.70 -7.97
C LYS A 41 1.07 24.52 -8.33
N GLN A 42 0.72 25.53 -7.54
CA GLN A 42 -0.42 26.40 -7.83
C GLN A 42 -0.13 27.41 -8.94
N MET A 43 1.10 27.94 -8.98
CA MET A 43 1.56 28.84 -10.03
C MET A 43 1.65 28.11 -11.38
N GLU A 44 2.22 26.91 -11.41
CA GLU A 44 2.39 26.09 -12.63
C GLU A 44 1.06 25.83 -13.36
N ARG A 45 -0.04 25.62 -12.62
CA ARG A 45 -1.39 25.39 -13.18
C ARG A 45 -1.91 26.51 -14.08
N VAL A 46 -1.50 27.74 -13.81
CA VAL A 46 -2.02 28.93 -14.50
C VAL A 46 -0.96 29.64 -15.34
N PHE A 47 0.33 29.30 -15.15
CA PHE A 47 1.43 30.04 -15.75
C PHE A 47 1.40 30.03 -17.28
N ALA A 48 1.19 28.86 -17.91
CA ALA A 48 1.14 28.73 -19.37
C ALA A 48 0.06 29.64 -20.01
N SER A 49 -1.11 29.74 -19.38
CA SER A 49 -2.19 30.61 -19.86
C SER A 49 -1.89 32.09 -19.65
N LEU A 50 -1.28 32.46 -18.52
CA LEU A 50 -1.02 33.86 -18.17
C LEU A 50 0.12 34.48 -18.99
N ILE A 51 1.07 33.69 -19.46
CA ILE A 51 2.12 34.24 -20.33
C ILE A 51 1.69 34.31 -21.80
N HIS A 52 0.54 33.72 -22.15
CA HIS A 52 0.08 33.64 -23.54
C HIS A 52 -0.21 35.05 -24.08
N GLY A 53 0.53 35.44 -25.12
CA GLY A 53 0.43 36.78 -25.72
C GLY A 53 1.21 37.87 -24.98
N ALA A 54 1.65 37.64 -23.74
CA ALA A 54 2.55 38.52 -23.00
C ALA A 54 4.02 38.34 -23.40
N VAL A 55 4.39 37.12 -23.79
CA VAL A 55 5.76 36.78 -24.21
C VAL A 55 5.80 36.30 -25.67
N PRO A 56 6.97 36.36 -26.34
CA PRO A 56 7.13 35.82 -27.69
C PRO A 56 6.67 34.36 -27.79
N LYS A 57 6.16 33.97 -28.96
CA LYS A 57 5.62 32.61 -29.20
C LYS A 57 6.65 31.52 -28.87
N ASP A 58 7.92 31.76 -29.19
CA ASP A 58 9.01 30.82 -28.91
C ASP A 58 9.18 30.59 -27.40
N VAL A 59 9.11 31.65 -26.59
CA VAL A 59 9.20 31.57 -25.12
C VAL A 59 7.99 30.83 -24.55
N SER A 60 6.79 31.18 -25.03
CA SER A 60 5.55 30.48 -24.64
C SER A 60 5.62 28.98 -24.95
N ALA A 61 6.20 28.60 -26.09
CA ALA A 61 6.39 27.21 -26.47
C ALA A 61 7.32 26.48 -25.50
N VAL A 62 8.46 27.08 -25.12
CA VAL A 62 9.38 26.45 -24.16
C VAL A 62 8.73 26.26 -22.80
N VAL A 63 8.07 27.30 -22.27
CA VAL A 63 7.40 27.20 -20.97
C VAL A 63 6.33 26.12 -20.99
N ARG A 64 5.52 26.06 -22.06
CA ARG A 64 4.52 25.00 -22.23
C ARG A 64 5.15 23.62 -22.22
N THR A 65 6.26 23.41 -22.92
CA THR A 65 6.94 22.10 -22.94
C THR A 65 7.47 21.67 -21.57
N VAL A 66 7.94 22.62 -20.75
CA VAL A 66 8.39 22.33 -19.38
C VAL A 66 7.20 21.94 -18.50
N ILE A 67 6.09 22.68 -18.60
CA ILE A 67 4.87 22.37 -17.85
C ILE A 67 4.31 21.01 -18.27
N ASP A 68 4.21 20.75 -19.59
CA ASP A 68 3.78 19.47 -20.13
C ASP A 68 4.67 18.33 -19.62
N PHE A 69 6.00 18.51 -19.60
CA PHE A 69 6.93 17.53 -19.04
C PHE A 69 6.65 17.25 -17.56
N ILE A 70 6.52 18.31 -16.73
CA ILE A 70 6.22 18.16 -15.30
C ILE A 70 4.91 17.39 -15.09
N TYR A 71 3.85 17.74 -15.83
CA TYR A 71 2.57 17.02 -15.75
C TYR A 71 2.70 15.55 -16.16
N TYR A 72 3.36 15.27 -17.29
CA TYR A 72 3.53 13.89 -17.75
C TYR A 72 4.34 13.04 -16.76
N THR A 73 5.38 13.60 -16.14
CA THR A 73 6.18 12.88 -15.12
C THR A 73 5.46 12.68 -13.80
N SER A 74 4.43 13.48 -13.49
CA SER A 74 3.71 13.43 -12.22
C SER A 74 2.56 12.41 -12.18
N TYR A 75 2.29 11.70 -13.29
CA TYR A 75 1.27 10.66 -13.30
C TYR A 75 1.73 9.42 -12.52
N SER A 76 0.80 8.80 -11.79
CA SER A 76 1.03 7.54 -11.06
C SER A 76 1.10 6.31 -11.97
N SER A 77 0.72 6.46 -13.24
CA SER A 77 0.79 5.40 -14.24
C SER A 77 1.07 6.01 -15.61
N HIS A 78 1.88 5.33 -16.42
CA HIS A 78 2.27 5.79 -17.74
C HIS A 78 1.91 4.75 -18.80
N SER A 79 1.27 5.19 -19.88
CA SER A 79 1.15 4.40 -21.11
C SER A 79 2.27 4.72 -22.09
N SER A 80 2.48 3.86 -23.09
CA SER A 80 3.46 4.11 -24.15
C SER A 80 3.22 5.44 -24.88
N GLU A 81 1.95 5.85 -25.01
CA GLU A 81 1.59 7.14 -25.60
C GLU A 81 2.03 8.32 -24.71
N MET A 82 1.86 8.20 -23.39
CA MET A 82 2.31 9.24 -22.45
C MET A 82 3.83 9.38 -22.47
N LEU A 83 4.56 8.26 -22.49
CA LEU A 83 6.02 8.27 -22.57
C LEU A 83 6.53 8.87 -23.87
N ARG A 84 5.84 8.62 -25.00
CA ARG A 84 6.12 9.29 -26.27
C ARG A 84 5.91 10.80 -26.17
N ARG A 85 4.80 11.24 -25.57
CA ARG A 85 4.52 12.67 -25.36
C ARG A 85 5.53 13.34 -24.43
N LEU A 86 5.99 12.63 -23.41
CA LEU A 86 7.03 13.10 -22.50
C LEU A 86 8.37 13.32 -23.24
N ASP A 87 8.76 12.36 -24.08
CA ASP A 87 9.96 12.47 -24.92
C ASP A 87 9.83 13.60 -25.97
N ASP A 88 8.67 13.74 -26.60
CA ASP A 88 8.39 14.83 -27.55
C ASP A 88 8.40 16.20 -26.88
N ALA A 89 7.88 16.32 -25.66
CA ALA A 89 7.97 17.54 -24.86
C ALA A 89 9.44 17.90 -24.58
N LEU A 90 10.27 16.92 -24.22
CA LEU A 90 11.69 17.14 -24.00
C LEU A 90 12.43 17.55 -25.28
N LYS A 91 12.19 16.87 -26.41
CA LYS A 91 12.77 17.27 -27.71
C LYS A 91 12.39 18.69 -28.09
N THR A 92 11.13 19.06 -27.87
CA THR A 92 10.64 20.41 -28.16
C THR A 92 11.30 21.44 -27.24
N PHE A 93 11.46 21.13 -25.95
CA PHE A 93 12.23 21.96 -25.02
C PHE A 93 13.66 22.18 -25.52
N HIS A 94 14.38 21.12 -25.89
CA HIS A 94 15.76 21.22 -26.38
C HIS A 94 15.87 22.01 -27.70
N LYS A 95 14.86 21.93 -28.56
CA LYS A 95 14.80 22.68 -29.82
C LYS A 95 14.69 24.19 -29.61
N PHE A 96 13.91 24.63 -28.62
CA PHE A 96 13.58 26.05 -28.44
C PHE A 96 14.29 26.73 -27.26
N LYS A 97 14.90 25.99 -26.32
CA LYS A 97 15.52 26.57 -25.10
C LYS A 97 16.59 27.64 -25.36
N SER A 98 17.25 27.60 -26.51
CA SER A 98 18.24 28.62 -26.93
C SER A 98 17.67 30.03 -27.01
N VAL A 99 16.34 30.17 -27.08
CA VAL A 99 15.65 31.46 -27.01
C VAL A 99 16.02 32.24 -25.73
N PHE A 100 16.20 31.56 -24.61
CA PHE A 100 16.58 32.21 -23.35
C PHE A 100 18.04 32.70 -23.34
N ILE A 101 18.92 32.05 -24.10
CA ILE A 101 20.29 32.53 -24.32
C ILE A 101 20.27 33.75 -25.22
N LYS A 102 19.47 33.71 -26.30
CA LYS A 102 19.30 34.84 -27.22
C LYS A 102 18.79 36.11 -26.53
N TYR A 103 17.88 35.98 -25.57
CA TYR A 103 17.40 37.09 -24.76
C TYR A 103 18.33 37.47 -23.59
N GLY A 104 19.48 36.81 -23.45
CA GLY A 104 20.45 37.10 -22.38
C GLY A 104 19.97 36.72 -20.97
N VAL A 105 18.92 35.90 -20.86
CA VAL A 105 18.37 35.46 -19.56
C VAL A 105 19.28 34.39 -18.94
N TRP A 106 19.92 33.56 -19.77
CA TRP A 106 20.81 32.47 -19.34
C TRP A 106 22.05 32.41 -20.23
N GLU A 107 23.21 32.10 -19.65
CA GLU A 107 24.44 31.86 -20.42
C GLU A 107 24.49 30.46 -21.01
N HIS A 108 24.05 29.45 -20.24
CA HIS A 108 24.04 28.05 -20.66
C HIS A 108 22.98 27.22 -19.95
N PHE A 109 22.65 26.05 -20.50
CA PHE A 109 21.71 25.09 -19.93
C PHE A 109 22.38 23.88 -19.24
N ARG A 110 23.62 24.04 -18.75
CA ARG A 110 24.34 23.00 -17.98
C ARG A 110 23.82 22.93 -16.53
N ILE A 111 22.53 22.61 -16.40
CA ILE A 111 21.85 22.50 -15.12
C ILE A 111 21.62 21.01 -14.82
N PRO A 112 22.08 20.47 -13.69
CA PRO A 112 21.89 19.06 -13.35
C PRO A 112 20.43 18.61 -13.46
N LYS A 113 19.48 19.43 -12.99
CA LYS A 113 18.04 19.13 -13.09
C LYS A 113 17.55 18.98 -14.53
N ILE A 114 18.05 19.79 -15.45
CA ILE A 114 17.68 19.70 -16.88
C ILE A 114 18.32 18.48 -17.52
N HIS A 115 19.58 18.18 -17.19
CA HIS A 115 20.21 16.94 -17.67
C HIS A 115 19.48 15.70 -17.15
N MET A 116 19.01 15.71 -15.90
CA MET A 116 18.20 14.62 -15.36
C MET A 116 16.91 14.37 -16.14
N MET A 117 16.31 15.40 -16.76
CA MET A 117 15.11 15.23 -17.59
C MET A 117 15.32 14.26 -18.76
N GLU A 118 16.55 14.16 -19.29
CA GLU A 118 16.92 13.24 -20.38
C GLU A 118 16.80 11.76 -19.98
N HIS A 119 16.87 11.47 -18.68
CA HIS A 119 16.84 10.11 -18.16
C HIS A 119 15.46 9.64 -17.71
N TYR A 120 14.44 10.52 -17.67
CA TYR A 120 13.14 10.18 -17.09
C TYR A 120 12.44 9.02 -17.79
N VAL A 121 12.39 9.00 -19.12
CA VAL A 121 11.72 7.91 -19.86
C VAL A 121 12.40 6.56 -19.56
N MET A 122 13.73 6.52 -19.58
CA MET A 122 14.50 5.33 -19.22
C MET A 122 14.25 4.91 -17.76
N LEU A 123 14.29 5.86 -16.83
CA LEU A 123 14.04 5.59 -15.41
C LEU A 123 12.63 5.09 -15.16
N ILE A 124 11.62 5.64 -15.85
CA ILE A 124 10.23 5.18 -15.73
C ILE A 124 10.09 3.73 -16.22
N HIS A 125 10.75 3.37 -17.33
CA HIS A 125 10.77 1.98 -17.79
C HIS A 125 11.46 1.02 -16.82
N LEU A 126 12.54 1.47 -16.16
CA LEU A 126 13.34 0.62 -15.27
C LEU A 126 12.78 0.53 -13.84
N LYS A 127 12.12 1.58 -13.35
CA LYS A 127 11.79 1.76 -11.93
C LYS A 127 10.30 2.04 -11.67
N GLY A 128 9.49 2.23 -12.71
CA GLY A 128 8.09 2.60 -12.58
C GLY A 128 7.87 4.12 -12.51
N ALA A 129 6.64 4.52 -12.16
CA ALA A 129 6.26 5.93 -12.09
C ALA A 129 7.11 6.73 -11.08
N ALA A 130 7.23 8.04 -11.30
CA ALA A 130 8.10 8.89 -10.49
C ALA A 130 7.51 9.27 -9.12
N ASP A 131 6.22 9.05 -8.90
CA ASP A 131 5.50 9.40 -7.67
C ASP A 131 6.04 8.68 -6.43
N GLY A 132 6.44 7.41 -6.58
CA GLY A 132 7.05 6.60 -5.51
C GLY A 132 8.47 7.00 -5.11
N PHE A 133 9.13 7.89 -5.86
CA PHE A 133 10.51 8.35 -5.60
C PHE A 133 10.57 9.78 -5.07
N SER A 134 9.42 10.37 -4.73
CA SER A 134 9.34 11.72 -4.19
C SER A 134 9.90 11.78 -2.76
N THR A 135 10.75 12.78 -2.49
CA THR A 135 11.24 13.06 -1.14
C THR A 135 10.18 13.73 -0.26
N GLU A 136 9.01 14.10 -0.80
CA GLU A 136 7.92 14.72 -0.03
C GLU A 136 7.48 13.83 1.14
N GLN A 137 7.47 12.51 0.95
CA GLN A 137 7.15 11.56 2.02
C GLN A 137 8.18 11.61 3.16
N SER A 138 9.47 11.59 2.82
CA SER A 138 10.55 11.70 3.81
C SER A 138 10.54 13.06 4.52
N GLU A 139 10.18 14.15 3.82
CA GLU A 139 10.05 15.48 4.42
C GLU A 139 8.87 15.53 5.40
N HIS A 140 7.74 14.90 5.07
CA HIS A 140 6.60 14.77 5.97
C HIS A 140 6.95 13.95 7.21
N LEU A 141 7.60 12.78 7.04
CA LEU A 141 8.07 11.97 8.15
C LEU A 141 9.08 12.72 9.02
N HIS A 142 9.94 13.57 8.44
CA HIS A 142 10.84 14.40 9.23
C HIS A 142 10.09 15.43 10.11
N ILE A 143 8.90 15.89 9.70
CA ILE A 143 8.05 16.71 10.58
C ILE A 143 7.59 15.88 11.77
N ASP A 144 6.96 14.74 11.51
CA ASP A 144 6.30 13.94 12.55
C ASP A 144 7.33 13.23 13.44
N CYS A 145 8.27 12.51 12.85
CA CYS A 145 9.24 11.71 13.56
C CYS A 145 10.34 12.55 14.22
N ALA A 146 10.86 13.57 13.52
CA ALA A 146 11.99 14.34 14.04
C ALA A 146 11.54 15.61 14.76
N LYS A 147 10.77 16.50 14.12
CA LYS A 147 10.40 17.79 14.73
C LYS A 147 9.44 17.63 15.90
N GLN A 148 8.40 16.80 15.78
CA GLN A 148 7.46 16.59 16.89
C GLN A 148 8.14 15.85 18.04
N GLY A 149 8.90 14.79 17.75
CA GLY A 149 9.69 14.08 18.77
C GLY A 149 10.67 15.00 19.49
N TYR A 150 11.41 15.85 18.77
CA TYR A 150 12.31 16.82 19.38
C TYR A 150 11.56 17.84 20.25
N ARG A 151 10.38 18.29 19.81
CA ARG A 151 9.53 19.22 20.59
C ARG A 151 8.97 18.58 21.85
N ALA A 152 8.65 17.28 21.82
CA ALA A 152 8.18 16.50 22.96
C ALA A 152 9.30 16.17 23.96
N SER A 153 10.56 16.25 23.53
CA SER A 153 11.73 16.05 24.40
C SER A 153 12.01 17.26 25.31
N ASN A 154 12.76 17.02 26.38
CA ASN A 154 13.31 18.08 27.23
C ASN A 154 14.55 18.78 26.62
N ARG A 155 14.93 18.43 25.37
CA ARG A 155 16.08 18.93 24.59
C ARG A 155 17.47 18.66 25.19
N LYS A 156 17.58 17.78 26.18
CA LYS A 156 18.84 17.26 26.72
C LYS A 156 18.90 15.77 26.41
N GLU A 157 20.01 15.30 25.83
CA GLU A 157 20.14 13.88 25.42
C GLU A 157 18.87 13.39 24.69
N TYR A 158 18.43 14.20 23.73
CA TYR A 158 17.10 14.09 23.14
C TYR A 158 16.91 12.85 22.26
N THR A 159 17.99 12.19 21.83
CA THR A 159 17.93 11.01 20.96
C THR A 159 17.13 9.87 21.60
N GLU A 160 17.41 9.50 22.85
CA GLU A 160 16.67 8.43 23.55
C GLU A 160 15.21 8.80 23.76
N GLN A 161 14.95 10.07 24.05
CA GLN A 161 13.58 10.58 24.24
C GLN A 161 12.79 10.57 22.92
N MET A 162 13.45 10.90 21.81
CA MET A 162 12.85 10.84 20.47
C MET A 162 12.58 9.40 20.06
N VAL A 163 13.50 8.47 20.33
CA VAL A 163 13.27 7.03 20.09
C VAL A 163 12.06 6.56 20.90
N ARG A 164 12.00 6.87 22.21
CA ARG A 164 10.85 6.51 23.04
C ARG A 164 9.55 7.13 22.53
N TYR A 165 9.58 8.39 22.09
CA TYR A 165 8.42 9.06 21.51
C TYR A 165 7.91 8.33 20.26
N LEU A 166 8.83 7.88 19.38
CA LEU A 166 8.48 7.11 18.19
C LEU A 166 7.88 5.75 18.54
N THR A 167 8.51 4.99 19.45
CA THR A 167 7.99 3.70 19.90
C THR A 167 6.57 3.81 20.48
N TRP A 168 6.32 4.88 21.25
CA TRP A 168 4.97 5.15 21.77
C TRP A 168 3.96 5.44 20.66
N HIS A 169 4.35 6.22 19.65
CA HIS A 169 3.49 6.51 18.49
C HIS A 169 3.21 5.26 17.64
N GLU A 170 4.21 4.40 17.45
CA GLU A 170 4.06 3.11 16.77
C GLU A 170 3.10 2.19 17.52
N ALA A 171 3.26 2.06 18.84
CA ALA A 171 2.34 1.27 19.67
C ALA A 171 0.89 1.79 19.57
N ILE A 172 0.68 3.12 19.68
CA ILE A 172 -0.65 3.73 19.52
C ILE A 172 -1.22 3.46 18.11
N HIS A 173 -0.39 3.55 17.07
CA HIS A 173 -0.82 3.27 15.71
C HIS A 173 -1.25 1.80 15.55
N SER A 174 -0.52 0.86 16.15
CA SER A 174 -0.88 -0.56 16.18
C SER A 174 -2.21 -0.80 16.89
N ILE A 175 -2.44 -0.18 18.07
CA ILE A 175 -3.74 -0.26 18.77
C ILE A 175 -4.86 0.26 17.88
N ASN A 176 -4.70 1.45 17.31
CA ASN A 176 -5.75 2.05 16.47
C ASN A 176 -6.05 1.18 15.26
N SER A 177 -5.03 0.59 14.65
CA SER A 177 -5.20 -0.34 13.53
C SER A 177 -5.97 -1.59 13.95
N PHE A 178 -5.65 -2.14 15.13
CA PHE A 178 -6.38 -3.28 15.70
C PHE A 178 -7.85 -2.92 16.01
N LEU A 179 -8.11 -1.77 16.64
CA LEU A 179 -9.47 -1.32 16.95
C LEU A 179 -10.32 -1.10 15.69
N LEU A 180 -9.73 -0.55 14.62
CA LEU A 180 -10.41 -0.40 13.34
C LEU A 180 -10.71 -1.76 12.70
N TRP A 181 -9.79 -2.72 12.80
CA TRP A 181 -10.00 -4.08 12.33
C TRP A 181 -11.11 -4.80 13.10
N THR A 182 -11.12 -4.70 14.44
CA THR A 182 -12.20 -5.30 15.26
C THR A 182 -13.55 -4.67 14.96
N GLN A 183 -13.62 -3.34 14.77
CA GLN A 183 -14.86 -2.66 14.41
C GLN A 183 -15.38 -3.11 13.04
N ALA A 184 -14.48 -3.31 12.07
CA ALA A 184 -14.87 -3.85 10.76
C ALA A 184 -15.41 -5.28 10.86
N ILE A 185 -14.84 -6.12 11.75
CA ILE A 185 -15.36 -7.46 12.04
C ILE A 185 -16.72 -7.39 12.73
N ASP A 186 -16.88 -6.53 13.74
CA ASP A 186 -18.16 -6.39 14.44
C ASP A 186 -19.27 -5.90 13.49
N GLU A 187 -18.96 -5.01 12.55
CA GLU A 187 -19.88 -4.60 11.48
C GLU A 187 -20.26 -5.80 10.58
N ASP A 188 -19.29 -6.61 10.15
CA ASP A 188 -19.52 -7.81 9.33
C ASP A 188 -20.24 -8.95 10.10
N CYS A 189 -19.99 -9.08 11.41
CA CYS A 189 -20.60 -10.09 12.28
C CYS A 189 -21.97 -9.68 12.82
N SER A 190 -22.30 -8.39 12.85
CA SER A 190 -23.62 -7.88 13.26
C SER A 190 -24.76 -8.26 12.30
N ASP A 191 -24.45 -8.83 11.13
CA ASP A 191 -25.42 -9.47 10.22
C ASP A 191 -25.65 -10.97 10.55
N SER A 192 -25.04 -11.50 11.60
CA SER A 192 -25.13 -12.91 12.00
C SER A 192 -25.14 -13.08 13.53
N ASP A 193 -26.26 -12.71 14.15
CA ASP A 193 -26.50 -12.87 15.58
C ASP A 193 -26.86 -14.33 15.94
N GLU A 194 -26.08 -14.95 16.82
CA GLU A 194 -26.51 -15.36 18.17
C GLU A 194 -25.68 -16.55 18.71
N GLY A 195 -25.06 -16.37 19.90
CA GLY A 195 -24.90 -17.47 20.86
C GLY A 195 -23.59 -17.62 21.64
N ASN A 196 -23.40 -16.78 22.67
CA ASN A 196 -22.67 -16.95 23.94
C ASN A 196 -22.58 -18.41 24.49
N GLU A 197 -21.68 -18.88 25.37
CA GLU A 197 -20.81 -18.28 26.43
C GLU A 197 -19.94 -19.43 27.06
N MET A 198 -18.74 -19.09 27.59
CA MET A 198 -18.10 -19.53 28.87
C MET A 198 -17.78 -21.05 29.12
N ASP A 199 -16.69 -21.52 29.75
CA ASP A 199 -15.62 -20.96 30.60
C ASP A 199 -14.39 -21.92 30.68
N GLU A 200 -13.22 -21.31 30.93
CA GLU A 200 -12.04 -21.67 31.76
C GLU A 200 -11.51 -23.13 31.91
N GLU A 201 -10.21 -23.34 31.60
CA GLU A 201 -9.12 -23.56 32.59
C GLU A 201 -7.75 -23.99 31.96
N GLU A 202 -6.70 -23.32 32.42
CA GLU A 202 -5.25 -23.61 32.56
C GLU A 202 -4.39 -24.38 31.50
N GLN A 203 -3.51 -23.58 30.87
CA GLN A 203 -2.04 -23.67 30.74
C GLN A 203 -1.35 -25.00 30.39
N THR A 204 -0.70 -25.04 29.21
CA THR A 204 0.77 -25.14 29.02
C THR A 204 1.11 -25.03 27.53
N SER A 205 2.34 -24.61 27.23
CA SER A 205 2.84 -24.17 25.93
C SER A 205 3.53 -25.28 25.15
N THR A 206 3.03 -25.66 23.96
CA THR A 206 3.77 -26.53 23.02
C THR A 206 3.10 -26.64 21.63
N GLY A 207 3.36 -25.71 20.69
CA GLY A 207 2.95 -25.86 19.28
C GLY A 207 1.46 -26.17 19.05
N PRO A 208 1.01 -26.48 17.82
CA PRO A 208 -0.34 -27.01 17.63
C PRO A 208 -0.44 -28.37 18.31
N GLU A 209 -1.01 -28.42 19.52
CA GLU A 209 -1.41 -29.70 20.12
C GLU A 209 -2.64 -30.23 19.38
N GLU A 210 -2.47 -31.39 18.73
CA GLU A 210 -3.57 -32.22 18.27
C GLU A 210 -4.37 -32.71 19.49
N THR A 211 -5.31 -31.91 19.97
CA THR A 211 -6.01 -32.18 21.24
C THR A 211 -7.01 -33.33 21.17
N LYS A 212 -7.31 -33.90 19.98
CA LYS A 212 -8.27 -34.99 19.81
C LYS A 212 -7.77 -36.00 18.78
N LEU A 213 -7.77 -37.29 19.17
CA LEU A 213 -7.46 -38.41 18.29
C LEU A 213 -8.32 -38.33 17.02
N PRO A 214 -7.72 -38.52 15.83
CA PRO A 214 -8.45 -38.41 14.58
C PRO A 214 -9.51 -39.50 14.48
N PHE A 215 -10.63 -39.17 13.82
CA PHE A 215 -11.54 -40.21 13.36
C PHE A 215 -10.82 -41.01 12.28
N SER A 216 -10.38 -42.21 12.66
CA SER A 216 -9.56 -43.04 11.80
C SER A 216 -10.41 -43.78 10.78
N ASN A 217 -9.85 -44.02 9.60
CA ASN A 217 -10.44 -44.88 8.56
C ASN A 217 -11.75 -44.37 7.96
N ILE A 218 -11.88 -43.06 7.72
CA ILE A 218 -13.05 -42.47 7.05
C ILE A 218 -12.92 -42.64 5.54
N SER A 219 -13.96 -43.18 4.89
CA SER A 219 -14.00 -43.32 3.43
C SER A 219 -14.16 -41.98 2.71
N VAL A 220 -13.66 -41.89 1.48
CA VAL A 220 -13.84 -40.70 0.64
C VAL A 220 -15.32 -40.36 0.42
N GLN A 221 -16.19 -41.35 0.26
CA GLN A 221 -17.64 -41.12 0.15
C GLN A 221 -18.19 -40.38 1.37
N HIS A 222 -17.75 -40.75 2.58
CA HIS A 222 -18.17 -40.08 3.79
C HIS A 222 -17.61 -38.65 3.89
N LEU A 223 -16.39 -38.39 3.40
CA LEU A 223 -15.81 -37.05 3.34
C LEU A 223 -16.61 -36.11 2.41
N ILE A 224 -17.05 -36.63 1.27
CA ILE A 224 -17.85 -35.87 0.30
C ILE A 224 -19.24 -35.57 0.89
N GLU A 225 -19.90 -36.57 1.47
CA GLU A 225 -21.28 -36.43 1.97
C GLU A 225 -21.36 -35.64 3.28
N ALA A 226 -20.46 -35.91 4.23
CA ALA A 226 -20.52 -35.32 5.57
C ALA A 226 -19.71 -34.02 5.68
N HIS A 227 -18.51 -33.97 5.10
CA HIS A 227 -17.61 -32.82 5.18
C HIS A 227 -17.63 -31.91 3.95
N ARG A 228 -18.47 -32.21 2.95
CA ARG A 228 -18.58 -31.46 1.67
C ARG A 228 -17.26 -31.34 0.90
N ALA A 229 -16.32 -32.26 1.13
CA ALA A 229 -15.00 -32.25 0.50
C ALA A 229 -15.03 -32.90 -0.90
N THR A 230 -15.74 -32.28 -1.85
CA THR A 230 -15.99 -32.83 -3.20
C THR A 230 -14.72 -33.04 -4.01
N ASP A 231 -13.73 -32.16 -3.85
CA ASP A 231 -12.51 -32.15 -4.67
C ASP A 231 -11.29 -32.76 -3.98
N ILE A 232 -11.49 -33.57 -2.93
CA ILE A 232 -10.38 -34.12 -2.13
C ILE A 232 -9.39 -34.96 -2.96
N ILE A 233 -9.88 -35.82 -3.86
CA ILE A 233 -9.01 -36.65 -4.70
C ILE A 233 -8.23 -35.82 -5.72
N PRO A 234 -8.87 -34.94 -6.53
CA PRO A 234 -8.15 -34.04 -7.43
C PRO A 234 -7.11 -33.16 -6.72
N ALA A 235 -7.49 -32.58 -5.58
CA ALA A 235 -6.62 -31.69 -4.81
C ALA A 235 -5.41 -32.43 -4.22
N LEU A 236 -5.64 -33.59 -3.60
CA LEU A 236 -4.59 -34.41 -2.99
C LEU A 236 -3.64 -34.97 -4.06
N SER A 237 -4.19 -35.44 -5.18
CA SER A 237 -3.37 -35.95 -6.31
C SER A 237 -2.47 -34.85 -6.87
N LYS A 238 -3.00 -33.63 -7.03
CA LYS A 238 -2.23 -32.46 -7.45
C LYS A 238 -1.15 -32.10 -6.44
N TYR A 239 -1.47 -32.10 -5.15
CA TYR A 239 -0.52 -31.80 -4.08
C TYR A 239 0.64 -32.81 -4.04
N LEU A 240 0.34 -34.11 -4.10
CA LEU A 240 1.34 -35.17 -4.10
C LEU A 240 2.26 -35.08 -5.33
N ALA A 241 1.70 -34.83 -6.52
CA ALA A 241 2.48 -34.66 -7.74
C ALA A 241 3.44 -33.46 -7.69
N GLN A 242 3.05 -32.38 -7.00
CA GLN A 242 3.84 -31.15 -6.91
C GLN A 242 4.91 -31.20 -5.81
N ASN A 243 4.58 -31.73 -4.63
CA ASN A 243 5.43 -31.66 -3.44
C ASN A 243 6.18 -32.95 -3.15
N VAL A 244 5.68 -34.10 -3.62
CA VAL A 244 6.30 -35.41 -3.39
C VAL A 244 6.43 -36.17 -4.72
N PRO A 245 7.29 -35.72 -5.65
CA PRO A 245 7.39 -36.27 -7.00
C PRO A 245 7.86 -37.74 -7.05
N GLN A 246 8.35 -38.28 -5.93
CA GLN A 246 8.74 -39.69 -5.80
C GLN A 246 7.59 -40.58 -5.29
N CYS A 247 6.43 -40.01 -4.96
CA CYS A 247 5.29 -40.77 -4.45
C CYS A 247 4.62 -41.55 -5.59
N CYS A 248 4.62 -42.88 -5.51
CA CYS A 248 3.93 -43.75 -6.45
C CYS A 248 2.46 -44.04 -6.06
N VAL A 249 1.94 -43.38 -5.03
CA VAL A 249 0.57 -43.59 -4.53
C VAL A 249 -0.37 -42.61 -5.23
N THR A 250 -1.34 -43.14 -5.96
CA THR A 250 -2.43 -42.36 -6.57
C THR A 250 -3.68 -42.47 -5.68
N PRO A 251 -4.14 -41.38 -5.05
CA PRO A 251 -5.36 -41.37 -4.27
C PRO A 251 -6.56 -41.89 -5.06
N THR A 252 -7.34 -42.79 -4.48
CA THR A 252 -8.56 -43.37 -5.07
C THR A 252 -9.78 -43.17 -4.19
N GLU A 253 -10.98 -43.33 -4.76
CA GLU A 253 -12.27 -43.24 -4.05
C GLU A 253 -12.47 -44.30 -2.96
N HIS A 254 -11.65 -45.35 -2.97
CA HIS A 254 -11.72 -46.44 -2.00
C HIS A 254 -10.77 -46.26 -0.83
N ASP A 255 -9.95 -45.21 -0.86
CA ASP A 255 -8.99 -44.93 0.21
C ASP A 255 -9.71 -44.43 1.47
N GLN A 256 -9.01 -44.59 2.58
CA GLN A 256 -9.49 -44.17 3.88
C GLN A 256 -8.50 -43.20 4.51
N TYR A 257 -9.04 -42.11 5.06
CA TYR A 257 -8.26 -41.03 5.63
C TYR A 257 -8.63 -40.81 7.08
N ASN A 258 -7.65 -40.31 7.83
CA ASN A 258 -7.86 -39.85 9.20
C ASN A 258 -8.34 -38.40 9.15
N VAL A 259 -9.43 -38.08 9.85
CA VAL A 259 -10.01 -36.73 9.86
C VAL A 259 -9.94 -36.14 11.25
N TYR A 260 -9.37 -34.94 11.32
CA TYR A 260 -9.27 -34.17 12.55
C TYR A 260 -10.49 -33.25 12.69
N LYS A 261 -11.06 -33.21 13.90
CA LYS A 261 -12.24 -32.39 14.21
C LYS A 261 -11.90 -30.90 14.23
N GLN A 262 -10.72 -30.59 14.75
CA GLN A 262 -10.24 -29.25 15.02
C GLN A 262 -8.71 -29.22 14.94
N ILE A 263 -8.15 -28.10 14.51
CA ILE A 263 -6.72 -27.79 14.58
C ILE A 263 -6.61 -26.45 15.32
N THR A 264 -5.73 -26.38 16.32
CA THR A 264 -5.45 -25.14 17.03
C THR A 264 -4.10 -24.61 16.57
N ALA A 265 -4.04 -23.34 16.17
CA ALA A 265 -2.81 -22.67 15.75
C ALA A 265 -2.56 -21.44 16.61
N ASP A 266 -1.33 -21.28 17.08
CA ASP A 266 -0.90 -20.06 17.75
C ASP A 266 -0.56 -19.01 16.69
N ILE A 267 -1.24 -17.87 16.70
CA ILE A 267 -0.91 -16.77 15.80
C ILE A 267 0.16 -15.90 16.48
N PRO A 268 1.34 -15.71 15.86
CA PRO A 268 2.34 -14.81 16.41
C PRO A 268 1.78 -13.38 16.36
N TRP A 269 1.61 -12.81 17.55
CA TRP A 269 0.97 -11.52 17.73
C TRP A 269 1.94 -10.36 17.48
N VAL A 270 1.41 -9.17 17.17
CA VAL A 270 2.18 -7.97 16.79
C VAL A 270 2.96 -7.46 17.99
N GLN A 271 4.29 -7.49 17.95
CA GLN A 271 5.18 -7.13 19.07
C GLN A 271 4.72 -5.89 19.88
N ASP A 272 4.81 -6.00 21.23
CA ASP A 272 4.85 -4.93 22.23
C ASP A 272 3.55 -4.40 22.91
N LEU A 273 2.39 -5.06 22.85
CA LEU A 273 1.21 -4.65 23.66
C LEU A 273 0.62 -5.67 24.65
N THR A 274 0.83 -6.98 24.51
CA THR A 274 0.43 -7.99 25.51
C THR A 274 1.34 -9.22 25.45
N ASP A 275 1.59 -9.88 26.59
CA ASP A 275 2.34 -11.15 26.68
C ASP A 275 1.52 -12.39 26.25
N ASP A 276 0.24 -12.21 25.91
CA ASP A 276 -0.67 -13.32 25.60
C ASP A 276 -0.60 -13.75 24.13
N THR A 277 -0.43 -15.06 23.92
CA THR A 277 -0.54 -15.71 22.61
C THR A 277 -2.02 -15.91 22.24
N TYR A 278 -2.45 -15.43 21.07
CA TYR A 278 -3.80 -15.68 20.58
C TYR A 278 -3.89 -17.06 19.91
N ARG A 279 -4.80 -17.90 20.40
CA ARG A 279 -5.07 -19.23 19.84
C ARG A 279 -6.23 -19.15 18.86
N ASP A 280 -5.98 -19.53 17.63
CA ASP A 280 -7.01 -19.70 16.62
C ASP A 280 -7.41 -21.19 16.54
N ILE A 281 -8.71 -21.47 16.47
CA ILE A 281 -9.25 -22.84 16.45
C ILE A 281 -10.00 -23.04 15.13
N ILE A 282 -9.38 -23.78 14.23
CA ILE A 282 -9.94 -24.15 12.94
C ILE A 282 -10.74 -25.44 13.11
N GLN A 283 -11.99 -25.46 12.69
CA GLN A 283 -12.90 -26.59 12.84
C GLN A 283 -13.45 -27.08 11.49
N ALA A 284 -13.68 -28.40 11.42
CA ALA A 284 -14.28 -29.05 10.26
C ALA A 284 -15.28 -30.14 10.68
N THR A 285 -16.31 -29.74 11.42
CA THR A 285 -17.30 -30.67 12.00
C THR A 285 -18.55 -30.83 11.13
N PRO A 286 -18.95 -32.07 10.78
CA PRO A 286 -20.19 -32.33 10.08
C PRO A 286 -21.38 -32.25 11.05
N SER A 287 -22.58 -31.98 10.53
CA SER A 287 -23.78 -31.91 11.36
C SER A 287 -24.10 -33.27 11.99
N THR A 288 -24.44 -33.27 13.27
CA THR A 288 -24.78 -34.49 14.02
C THR A 288 -26.28 -34.62 14.24
N LYS A 289 -26.81 -35.82 13.99
CA LYS A 289 -28.21 -36.16 14.27
C LYS A 289 -28.41 -36.39 15.77
N PRO A 290 -29.60 -36.07 16.33
CA PRO A 290 -29.86 -36.27 17.75
C PRO A 290 -29.81 -37.77 18.08
N LYS A 291 -29.06 -38.15 19.12
CA LYS A 291 -28.93 -39.54 19.57
C LYS A 291 -29.04 -39.63 21.09
N GLY A 292 -30.15 -40.19 21.57
CA GLY A 292 -30.45 -40.30 23.01
C GLY A 292 -30.68 -38.92 23.65
N LYS A 293 -29.92 -38.58 24.69
CA LYS A 293 -29.98 -37.27 25.37
C LYS A 293 -29.20 -36.14 24.67
N ARG A 294 -28.43 -36.44 23.61
CA ARG A 294 -27.67 -35.44 22.86
C ARG A 294 -28.55 -34.75 21.81
N LYS A 295 -28.59 -33.42 21.86
CA LYS A 295 -29.26 -32.57 20.86
C LYS A 295 -28.52 -32.62 19.52
N ALA A 296 -29.21 -32.24 18.45
CA ALA A 296 -28.58 -32.11 17.14
C ALA A 296 -27.63 -30.91 17.13
N GLU A 297 -26.45 -31.06 16.53
CA GLU A 297 -25.49 -29.97 16.33
C GLU A 297 -25.38 -29.63 14.84
N PRO A 298 -25.41 -28.34 14.46
CA PRO A 298 -25.18 -27.92 13.07
C PRO A 298 -23.73 -28.21 12.64
N ALA A 299 -23.49 -28.22 11.32
CA ALA A 299 -22.13 -28.36 10.80
C ALA A 299 -21.37 -27.03 10.95
N HIS A 300 -20.07 -27.10 11.23
CA HIS A 300 -19.20 -25.93 11.39
C HIS A 300 -17.89 -26.17 10.63
N PHE A 301 -17.63 -25.31 9.63
CA PHE A 301 -16.48 -25.39 8.73
C PHE A 301 -15.84 -24.02 8.60
N ASP A 302 -14.61 -23.87 9.08
CA ASP A 302 -13.85 -22.64 8.99
C ASP A 302 -13.07 -22.56 7.66
N CYS A 303 -12.91 -21.36 7.13
CA CYS A 303 -12.11 -21.11 5.93
C CYS A 303 -10.72 -20.62 6.32
N VAL A 304 -9.67 -21.27 5.81
CA VAL A 304 -8.28 -20.93 6.11
C VAL A 304 -7.51 -20.66 4.83
N LEU A 305 -6.77 -19.55 4.81
CA LEU A 305 -5.83 -19.22 3.75
C LEU A 305 -4.42 -19.64 4.18
N VAL A 306 -3.88 -20.67 3.53
CA VAL A 306 -2.54 -21.19 3.82
C VAL A 306 -1.54 -20.60 2.82
N HIS A 307 -0.51 -19.92 3.32
CA HIS A 307 0.58 -19.42 2.51
C HIS A 307 1.63 -20.51 2.28
N VAL A 308 1.77 -20.98 1.04
CA VAL A 308 2.70 -22.06 0.67
C VAL A 308 4.00 -21.47 0.12
N SER A 309 5.04 -21.34 0.95
CA SER A 309 6.41 -21.01 0.51
C SER A 309 7.43 -22.01 1.08
N SER A 310 8.56 -22.20 0.39
CA SER A 310 9.61 -23.15 0.80
C SER A 310 10.31 -22.81 2.12
N GLU A 311 10.10 -21.61 2.66
CA GLU A 311 10.65 -21.18 3.96
C GLU A 311 9.69 -21.45 5.13
N ALA A 312 8.43 -21.81 4.85
CA ALA A 312 7.40 -22.08 5.86
C ALA A 312 7.63 -23.38 6.66
N GLU A 313 8.52 -24.28 6.20
CA GLU A 313 8.83 -25.54 6.90
C GLU A 313 9.41 -25.35 8.32
N SER A 314 9.88 -24.15 8.65
CA SER A 314 10.54 -23.86 9.93
C SER A 314 9.71 -23.03 10.91
N VAL A 315 8.58 -22.43 10.49
CA VAL A 315 7.75 -21.56 11.35
C VAL A 315 6.27 -21.69 11.00
N GLY A 316 5.63 -22.80 11.39
CA GLY A 316 4.17 -22.92 11.48
C GLY A 316 3.41 -23.46 10.25
N LEU A 317 2.42 -24.31 10.56
CA LEU A 317 1.61 -25.20 9.70
C LEU A 317 2.42 -26.21 8.87
N LYS A 318 2.96 -27.23 9.56
CA LYS A 318 3.30 -28.50 8.91
C LYS A 318 2.01 -29.22 8.48
N GLY A 319 1.78 -29.27 7.16
CA GLY A 319 1.09 -30.39 6.53
C GLY A 319 2.02 -31.60 6.40
#